data_AF-A0A553K8W4-F1
#
_entry.id   AF-A0A553K8W4-F1
#
_cell.length_a   1.000
_cell.length_b   1.000
_cell.length_c   1.000
_cell.angle_alpha   90.00
_cell.angle_beta   90.00
_cell.angle_gamma   90.00
#
_symmetry.space_group_name_H-M   'P 1'
#
loop_
_entity.id
_entity.type
_entity.pdbx_description
1 polymer ?
#
loop_
_entity_poly.entity_id
_entity_poly.type
_entity_poly.pdbx_seq_one_letter_code
_entity_poly.pdbx_strand_id
1 'polypeptide(L)'
;PGNRIFYLAMAPEFFGTITSHLKSEGLTATNGWTRLVIEKPFGHDLQSAQKLNEEIRQSFSEEQIFRIDHYLGKEMVQNIEVIRFANAIFEPLWNNRFIANIQITSSETLGVEDRGRYYDHSGALRDMVQNHMLQ
;
A
#
# COMPACT_ATOMS: atom_id res chain seq x y z
N PRO A 1 24.67 -4.70 13.48
CA PRO A 1 25.02 -5.43 12.23
C PRO A 1 24.04 -6.58 12.01
N GLY A 2 23.34 -6.64 10.87
CA GLY A 2 22.39 -7.71 10.58
C GLY A 2 21.05 -7.23 10.03
N ASN A 3 20.66 -5.98 10.28
CA ASN A 3 19.39 -5.44 9.78
C ASN A 3 19.38 -5.39 8.24
N ARG A 4 18.30 -5.86 7.61
CA ARG A 4 18.15 -5.89 6.14
C ARG A 4 16.78 -5.36 5.71
N ILE A 5 16.78 -4.51 4.68
CA ILE A 5 15.58 -4.12 3.94
C ILE A 5 15.68 -4.72 2.55
N PHE A 6 14.63 -5.40 2.11
CA PHE A 6 14.46 -5.87 0.74
C PHE A 6 13.40 -5.00 0.06
N TYR A 7 13.81 -4.16 -0.89
CA TYR A 7 12.89 -3.33 -1.67
C TYR A 7 12.63 -4.01 -3.01
N LEU A 8 11.40 -4.43 -3.26
CA LEU A 8 11.04 -5.09 -4.51
C LEU A 8 10.46 -4.09 -5.51
N ALA A 9 11.35 -3.41 -6.24
CA ALA A 9 11.01 -2.55 -7.38
C ALA A 9 10.91 -3.36 -8.68
N MET A 10 10.14 -4.45 -8.63
CA MET A 10 10.00 -5.45 -9.71
C MET A 10 8.52 -5.64 -10.05
N ALA A 11 8.24 -6.33 -11.16
CA ALA A 11 6.88 -6.67 -11.53
C ALA A 11 6.21 -7.58 -10.46
N PRO A 12 4.92 -7.35 -10.14
CA PRO A 12 4.23 -7.94 -8.98
C PRO A 12 4.14 -9.47 -9.05
N GLU A 13 4.12 -10.05 -10.25
CA GLU A 13 4.11 -11.51 -10.46
C GLU A 13 5.34 -12.21 -9.86
N PHE A 14 6.43 -11.48 -9.60
CA PHE A 14 7.65 -12.05 -9.03
C PHE A 14 7.73 -11.95 -7.51
N PHE A 15 6.83 -11.24 -6.83
CA PHE A 15 6.95 -11.03 -5.38
C PHE A 15 6.92 -12.33 -4.57
N GLY A 16 6.00 -13.25 -4.88
CA GLY A 16 5.94 -14.56 -4.24
C GLY A 16 7.23 -15.37 -4.45
N THR A 17 7.70 -15.45 -5.69
CA THR A 17 8.96 -16.15 -6.04
C THR A 17 10.18 -15.55 -5.36
N ILE A 18 10.33 -14.22 -5.40
CA ILE A 18 11.48 -13.53 -4.81
C ILE A 18 11.48 -13.73 -3.30
N THR A 19 10.35 -13.49 -2.63
CA THR A 19 10.28 -13.63 -1.16
C THR A 19 10.55 -15.06 -0.71
N SER A 20 10.03 -16.06 -1.45
CA SER A 20 10.33 -17.48 -1.23
C SER A 20 11.84 -17.76 -1.29
N HIS A 21 12.52 -17.30 -2.34
CA HIS A 21 13.97 -17.49 -2.50
C HIS A 21 14.79 -16.72 -1.45
N LEU A 22 14.36 -15.51 -1.06
CA LEU A 22 15.02 -14.78 0.04
C LEU A 22 15.05 -15.61 1.32
N LYS A 23 14.01 -16.42 1.57
CA LYS A 23 13.97 -17.32 2.73
C LYS A 23 14.73 -18.63 2.48
N SER A 24 14.54 -19.31 1.35
CA SER A 24 15.18 -20.61 1.07
C SER A 24 16.70 -20.51 1.05
N GLU A 25 17.23 -19.42 0.49
CA GLU A 25 18.68 -19.17 0.38
C GLU A 25 19.27 -18.55 1.66
N GLY A 26 18.48 -18.41 2.74
CA GLY A 26 18.94 -17.91 4.02
C GLY A 26 19.19 -16.39 4.08
N LEU A 27 18.78 -15.61 3.09
CA LEU A 27 18.95 -14.15 3.10
C LEU A 27 18.10 -13.46 4.18
N THR A 28 17.03 -14.10 4.65
CA THR A 28 16.24 -13.58 5.79
C THR A 28 16.77 -14.03 7.15
N ALA A 29 17.73 -14.97 7.22
CA ALA A 29 18.33 -15.45 8.47
C ALA A 29 19.43 -14.47 8.93
N THR A 30 19.06 -13.56 9.81
CA THR A 30 19.98 -12.54 10.35
C THR A 30 19.80 -12.38 11.86
N ASN A 31 20.82 -11.85 12.54
CA ASN A 31 20.75 -11.49 13.95
C ASN A 31 20.01 -10.16 14.22
N GLY A 32 19.62 -9.44 13.16
CA GLY A 32 18.86 -8.19 13.22
C GLY A 32 17.46 -8.35 12.64
N TRP A 33 16.75 -7.23 12.48
CA TRP A 33 15.43 -7.25 11.84
C TRP A 33 15.54 -7.38 10.32
N THR A 34 14.53 -7.99 9.72
CA THR A 34 14.34 -8.00 8.26
C THR A 34 13.03 -7.31 7.92
N ARG A 35 13.02 -6.52 6.85
CA ARG A 35 11.83 -5.85 6.34
C ARG A 35 11.74 -6.03 4.83
N LEU A 36 10.51 -6.20 4.36
CA LEU A 36 10.16 -6.31 2.96
C LEU A 36 9.35 -5.06 2.59
N VAL A 37 9.76 -4.37 1.53
CA VAL A 37 9.02 -3.25 0.94
C VAL A 37 8.54 -3.68 -0.43
N ILE A 38 7.23 -3.59 -0.67
CA ILE A 38 6.60 -3.95 -1.95
C ILE A 38 5.71 -2.82 -2.46
N GLU A 39 5.73 -2.63 -3.78
CA GLU A 39 4.91 -1.66 -4.50
C GLU A 39 3.62 -2.29 -5.02
N LYS A 40 2.61 -1.45 -5.27
CA LYS A 40 1.37 -1.87 -5.95
C LYS A 40 1.66 -2.33 -7.40
N PRO A 41 0.84 -3.23 -7.97
CA PRO A 41 -0.43 -3.77 -7.46
C PRO A 41 -0.26 -4.96 -6.52
N PHE A 42 -1.13 -5.07 -5.51
CA PHE A 42 -1.17 -6.16 -4.53
C PHE A 42 -2.21 -7.23 -4.90
N GLY A 43 -2.20 -7.66 -6.17
CA GLY A 43 -3.27 -8.45 -6.78
C GLY A 43 -4.23 -7.58 -7.61
N HIS A 44 -5.13 -8.23 -8.35
CA HIS A 44 -6.12 -7.57 -9.23
C HIS A 44 -7.57 -7.81 -8.78
N ASP A 45 -7.77 -8.67 -7.79
CA ASP A 45 -9.02 -8.98 -7.11
C ASP A 45 -8.72 -9.56 -5.72
N LEU A 46 -9.78 -9.86 -4.96
CA LEU A 46 -9.64 -10.42 -3.61
C LEU A 46 -8.85 -11.73 -3.59
N GLN A 47 -9.11 -12.65 -4.53
CA GLN A 47 -8.51 -13.97 -4.54
C GLN A 47 -7.00 -13.90 -4.83
N SER A 48 -6.61 -13.12 -5.84
CA SER A 48 -5.20 -12.90 -6.19
C SER A 48 -4.45 -12.15 -5.08
N ALA A 49 -5.07 -11.16 -4.44
CA ALA A 49 -4.49 -10.46 -3.29
C ALA A 49 -4.26 -11.38 -2.09
N GLN A 50 -5.24 -12.24 -1.77
CA GLN A 50 -5.12 -13.22 -0.69
C GLN A 50 -4.00 -14.22 -0.97
N LYS A 51 -3.92 -14.74 -2.20
CA LYS A 51 -2.86 -15.66 -2.63
C LYS A 51 -1.49 -15.01 -2.50
N LEU A 52 -1.31 -13.81 -3.05
CA LEU A 52 -0.05 -13.08 -2.96
C LEU A 52 0.35 -12.82 -1.49
N ASN A 53 -0.63 -12.43 -0.67
CA ASN A 53 -0.39 -12.22 0.75
C ASN A 53 0.09 -13.51 1.44
N GLU A 54 -0.56 -14.64 1.17
CA GLU A 54 -0.17 -15.93 1.71
C GLU A 54 1.26 -16.32 1.30
N GLU A 55 1.61 -16.19 0.02
CA GLU A 55 2.95 -16.47 -0.49
C GLU A 55 4.03 -15.63 0.21
N ILE A 56 3.79 -14.33 0.37
CA ILE A 56 4.73 -13.43 1.06
C ILE A 56 4.82 -13.78 2.55
N ARG A 57 3.68 -14.12 3.16
CA ARG A 57 3.56 -14.48 4.59
C ARG A 57 4.26 -15.78 4.96
N GLN A 58 4.57 -16.64 3.98
CA GLN A 58 5.44 -17.79 4.20
C GLN A 58 6.88 -17.36 4.49
N SER A 59 7.29 -16.17 4.06
CA SER A 59 8.67 -15.69 4.11
C SER A 59 8.89 -14.56 5.12
N PHE A 60 7.88 -13.73 5.37
CA PHE A 60 7.91 -12.57 6.27
C PHE A 60 6.66 -12.53 7.17
N SER A 61 6.79 -12.08 8.42
CA SER A 61 5.63 -11.79 9.29
C SER A 61 5.00 -10.43 8.93
N GLU A 62 3.80 -10.11 9.43
CA GLU A 62 3.11 -8.85 9.04
C GLU A 62 3.94 -7.61 9.35
N GLU A 63 4.57 -7.62 10.53
CA GLU A 63 5.31 -6.51 11.10
C GLU A 63 6.59 -6.21 10.30
N GLN A 64 6.98 -7.14 9.42
CA GLN A 64 8.11 -7.03 8.53
C GLN A 64 7.70 -6.52 7.13
N ILE A 65 6.41 -6.50 6.80
CA ILE A 65 5.92 -6.21 5.46
C ILE A 65 5.42 -4.76 5.38
N PHE A 66 6.01 -3.99 4.47
CA PHE A 66 5.68 -2.60 4.19
C PHE A 66 5.12 -2.51 2.78
N ARG A 67 3.80 -2.39 2.68
CA ARG A 67 3.08 -2.23 1.40
C ARG A 67 3.01 -0.74 1.09
N ILE A 68 3.60 -0.32 -0.02
CA ILE A 68 3.65 1.09 -0.38
C ILE A 68 2.33 1.51 -1.02
N ASP A 69 1.71 2.51 -0.38
CA ASP A 69 0.84 3.47 -1.03
C ASP A 69 1.46 4.85 -0.83
N HIS A 70 1.97 5.45 -1.91
CA HIS A 70 2.68 6.72 -1.81
C HIS A 70 1.80 7.90 -1.38
N TYR A 71 0.46 7.79 -1.42
CA TYR A 71 -0.43 8.84 -0.91
C TYR A 71 -0.33 8.96 0.62
N LEU A 72 -0.12 7.86 1.33
CA LEU A 72 0.10 7.86 2.79
C LEU A 72 1.39 8.59 3.20
N GLY A 73 2.33 8.78 2.28
CA GLY A 73 3.55 9.55 2.48
C GLY A 73 3.37 11.06 2.29
N LYS A 74 2.21 11.54 1.82
CA LYS A 74 1.98 12.97 1.58
C LYS A 74 1.70 13.68 2.91
N GLU A 75 2.39 14.79 3.14
CA GLU A 75 2.31 15.58 4.38
C GLU A 75 0.87 15.93 4.78
N MET A 76 0.06 16.38 3.81
CA MET A 76 -1.34 16.75 4.09
C MET A 76 -2.24 15.56 4.43
N VAL A 77 -1.92 14.35 3.96
CA VAL A 77 -2.64 13.13 4.33
C VAL A 77 -2.31 12.77 5.79
N GLN A 78 -1.03 12.82 6.16
CA GLN A 78 -0.60 12.57 7.54
C GLN A 78 -1.18 13.60 8.53
N ASN A 79 -1.35 14.86 8.10
CA ASN A 79 -1.94 15.92 8.92
C ASN A 79 -3.43 15.69 9.27
N ILE A 80 -4.15 14.80 8.60
CA ILE A 80 -5.57 14.51 8.92
C ILE A 80 -5.72 14.05 10.37
N GLU A 81 -4.82 13.18 10.84
CA GLU A 81 -4.86 12.68 12.22
C GLU A 81 -4.62 13.81 13.24
N VAL A 82 -3.63 14.66 12.97
CA VAL A 82 -3.31 15.81 13.83
C VAL A 82 -4.49 16.77 13.90
N ILE A 83 -5.10 17.11 12.76
CA ILE A 83 -6.26 18.00 12.72
C ILE A 83 -7.42 17.39 13.52
N ARG A 84 -7.71 16.11 13.34
CA ARG A 84 -8.86 15.44 13.97
C ARG A 84 -8.69 15.22 15.48
N PHE A 85 -7.52 14.79 15.92
CA PHE A 85 -7.34 14.27 17.29
C PHE A 85 -6.54 15.20 18.20
N ALA A 86 -5.70 16.09 17.68
CA ALA A 86 -4.93 17.03 18.51
C ALA A 86 -5.70 18.32 18.83
N ASN A 87 -6.94 18.46 18.33
CA ASN A 87 -7.73 19.68 18.45
C ASN A 87 -9.09 19.37 19.09
N ALA A 88 -9.29 19.85 20.33
CA ALA A 88 -10.53 19.67 21.09
C ALA A 88 -11.78 20.25 20.42
N ILE A 89 -11.61 21.16 19.45
CA ILE A 89 -12.72 21.73 18.67
C ILE A 89 -13.23 20.74 17.61
N PHE A 90 -12.35 19.96 16.98
CA PHE A 90 -12.72 19.07 15.88
C PHE A 90 -13.19 17.69 16.34
N GLU A 91 -12.61 17.16 17.41
CA GLU A 91 -12.96 15.84 17.96
C GLU A 91 -14.48 15.65 18.18
N PRO A 92 -15.23 16.56 18.87
CA PRO A 92 -16.66 16.36 19.09
C PRO A 92 -17.52 16.54 17.84
N LEU A 93 -17.00 17.22 16.80
CA LEU A 93 -17.71 17.47 15.55
C LEU A 93 -17.55 16.33 14.54
N TRP A 94 -16.58 15.43 14.73
CA TRP A 94 -16.27 14.38 13.78
C TRP A 94 -17.22 13.17 13.88
N ASN A 95 -18.51 13.37 13.62
CA ASN A 95 -19.54 12.30 13.60
C ASN A 95 -20.78 12.69 12.77
N ASN A 96 -21.68 11.72 12.56
CA ASN A 96 -22.88 11.87 11.72
C ASN A 96 -23.94 12.87 12.21
N ARG A 97 -23.80 13.42 13.43
CA ARG A 97 -24.72 14.46 13.93
C ARG A 97 -24.35 15.84 13.39
N PHE A 98 -23.08 16.05 13.06
CA PHE A 98 -22.54 17.33 12.62
C PHE A 98 -22.03 17.30 11.17
N ILE A 99 -21.63 16.12 10.66
CA ILE A 99 -21.16 15.95 9.29
C ILE A 99 -22.32 15.51 8.39
N ALA A 100 -22.62 16.33 7.38
CA ALA A 100 -23.62 15.99 6.36
C ALA A 100 -23.06 15.04 5.29
N ASN A 101 -21.81 15.21 4.87
CA ASN A 101 -21.13 14.34 3.90
C ASN A 101 -19.60 14.53 3.96
N ILE A 102 -18.86 13.56 3.42
CA ILE A 102 -17.41 13.61 3.21
C ILE A 102 -17.17 13.47 1.71
N GLN A 103 -16.35 14.34 1.14
CA GLN A 103 -15.99 14.32 -0.27
C GLN A 103 -14.49 14.12 -0.42
N ILE A 104 -14.12 13.10 -1.19
CA ILE A 104 -12.73 12.81 -1.54
C ILE A 104 -12.66 12.92 -3.06
N THR A 105 -11.88 13.87 -3.57
CA THR A 105 -11.72 14.10 -5.00
C THR A 105 -10.28 13.85 -5.40
N SER A 106 -10.09 13.01 -6.42
CA SER A 106 -8.83 12.88 -7.13
C SER A 106 -9.10 13.17 -8.61
N SER A 107 -8.46 14.20 -9.14
CA SER A 107 -8.66 14.66 -10.51
C SER A 107 -7.32 14.86 -11.19
N GLU A 108 -7.20 14.35 -12.41
CA GLU A 108 -6.03 14.51 -13.27
C GLU A 108 -6.47 15.17 -14.58
N THR A 109 -5.63 16.05 -15.12
CA THR A 109 -5.86 16.69 -16.43
C THR A 109 -5.21 15.92 -17.58
N LEU A 110 -4.29 15.00 -17.26
CA LEU A 110 -3.60 14.15 -18.23
C LEU A 110 -4.52 13.01 -18.68
N GLY A 111 -4.32 12.57 -19.92
CA GLY A 111 -5.03 11.41 -20.46
C GLY A 111 -4.37 10.10 -20.03
N VAL A 112 -4.65 9.03 -20.77
CA VAL A 112 -4.02 7.72 -20.55
C VAL A 112 -2.53 7.70 -20.93
N GLU A 113 -2.10 8.65 -21.76
CA GLU A 113 -0.74 8.79 -22.28
C GLU A 113 -0.19 7.43 -22.79
N ASP A 114 1.08 7.12 -22.51
CA ASP A 114 1.73 5.87 -22.91
C ASP A 114 1.32 4.64 -22.06
N ARG A 115 0.45 4.82 -21.06
CA ARG A 115 0.05 3.76 -20.11
C ARG A 115 -1.17 2.96 -20.55
N GLY A 116 -1.64 3.15 -21.79
CA GLY A 116 -2.84 2.54 -22.36
C GLY A 116 -3.01 1.05 -22.03
N ARG A 117 -1.98 0.23 -22.28
CA ARG A 117 -2.04 -1.23 -22.04
C ARG A 117 -2.35 -1.60 -20.60
N TYR A 118 -1.75 -0.92 -19.63
CA TYR A 118 -2.01 -1.16 -18.21
C TYR A 118 -3.38 -0.61 -17.81
N TYR A 119 -3.70 0.62 -18.25
CA TYR A 119 -4.92 1.31 -17.85
C TYR A 119 -6.19 0.63 -18.37
N ASP A 120 -6.15 0.02 -19.56
CA ASP A 120 -7.26 -0.71 -20.16
C ASP A 120 -7.73 -1.90 -19.28
N HIS A 121 -6.81 -2.49 -18.50
CA HIS A 121 -7.10 -3.62 -17.62
C HIS A 121 -7.41 -3.19 -16.17
N SER A 122 -6.90 -2.03 -15.74
CA SER A 122 -7.06 -1.55 -14.35
C SER A 122 -8.23 -0.58 -14.19
N GLY A 123 -8.34 0.40 -15.09
CA GLY A 123 -9.22 1.55 -15.00
C GLY A 123 -8.97 2.40 -13.75
N ALA A 124 -9.71 3.52 -13.64
CA ALA A 124 -9.63 4.41 -12.48
C ALA A 124 -9.92 3.69 -11.14
N LEU A 125 -10.79 2.66 -11.17
CA LEU A 125 -11.19 1.93 -9.97
C LEU A 125 -10.00 1.22 -9.29
N ARG A 126 -9.16 0.50 -10.04
CA ARG A 126 -7.99 -0.18 -9.47
C ARG A 126 -6.77 0.74 -9.41
N ASP A 127 -6.62 1.67 -10.35
CA ASP A 127 -5.44 2.53 -10.38
C ASP A 127 -5.44 3.58 -9.27
N MET A 128 -6.63 4.13 -8.93
CA MET A 128 -6.80 5.26 -8.00
C MET A 128 -7.71 4.96 -6.81
N VAL A 129 -8.89 4.36 -7.03
CA VAL A 129 -9.91 4.26 -5.96
C VAL A 129 -9.54 3.19 -4.92
N GLN A 130 -9.21 1.98 -5.37
CA GLN A 130 -8.95 0.84 -4.47
C GLN A 130 -7.76 1.07 -3.52
N ASN A 131 -6.80 1.89 -3.95
CA ASN A 131 -5.60 2.24 -3.17
C ASN A 131 -5.74 3.66 -2.58
N HIS A 132 -5.37 4.69 -3.32
CA HIS A 132 -5.14 6.05 -2.86
C HIS A 132 -6.32 6.73 -2.22
N MET A 133 -7.55 6.49 -2.72
CA MET A 133 -8.75 7.16 -2.20
C MET A 133 -9.40 6.41 -1.03
N LEU A 134 -9.12 5.10 -0.90
CA LEU A 134 -9.70 4.27 0.16
C LEU A 134 -8.89 4.34 1.46
N GLN A 135 -7.58 4.60 1.35
CA GLN A 135 -6.67 4.86 2.47
C GLN A 135 -6.97 6.21 3.13
#